data_AF-A0A1V6AEX8-F1
#
_entry.id   AF-A0A1V6AEX8-F1
#
_cell.length_a   1.000
_cell.length_b   1.000
_cell.length_c   1.000
_cell.angle_alpha   90.00
_cell.angle_beta   90.00
_cell.angle_gamma   90.00
#
_symmetry.space_group_name_H-M   'P 1'
#
loop_
_entity.id
_entity.type
_entity.pdbx_description
1 polymer ?
#
loop_
_entity_poly.entity_id
_entity_poly.type
_entity_poly.pdbx_seq_one_letter_code
_entity_poly.pdbx_strand_id
1 'polypeptide(L)'
;MSYKRFYSISSFICLLLIALILNGAAVRRTVQRTTNDTLPIGSPNYEAMFSDGKLRIAIFWGYDHPRDTIIGSLPIFTTLNGKKLFYKGLPVTIEVGMITQIDKNPKNIFKMALEDPTVDIVIYSGHARYGGGMAFSSLNDIFKCGNGDFIEDRHKKPYKIIKATSEDLDSTIFPNNYKIVFLNCCDSDGHFRESWKRRFFECGSPIELLTVEYPVFNFYDHKRVLNLLQNMLTFADWKTIKSHYDSEIYKRRNRLIVDSAYKSSGKRVKK
;
A
#
# COMPACT_ATOMS: atom_id res chain seq x y z
N MET A 1 31.95 48.47 -35.05
CA MET A 1 31.41 47.94 -33.78
C MET A 1 32.57 47.31 -32.99
N SER A 2 32.82 47.77 -31.76
CA SER A 2 33.99 47.34 -30.96
C SER A 2 33.90 45.85 -30.58
N TYR A 3 34.96 45.08 -30.82
CA TYR A 3 35.08 43.65 -30.49
C TYR A 3 34.63 43.32 -29.05
N LYS A 4 34.83 44.23 -28.09
CA LYS A 4 34.38 44.06 -26.70
C LYS A 4 32.86 43.91 -26.55
N ARG A 5 32.06 44.60 -27.36
CA ARG A 5 30.59 44.48 -27.34
C ARG A 5 30.13 43.15 -27.94
N PHE A 6 30.85 42.61 -28.92
CA PHE A 6 30.52 41.32 -29.53
C PHE A 6 30.74 40.16 -28.55
N TYR A 7 31.87 40.17 -27.82
CA TYR A 7 32.16 39.17 -26.79
C TYR A 7 31.21 39.20 -25.59
N SER A 8 30.73 40.38 -25.17
CA SER A 8 29.78 40.46 -24.05
C SER A 8 28.40 39.93 -24.45
N ILE A 9 27.96 40.19 -25.69
CA ILE A 9 26.68 39.72 -26.22
C ILE A 9 26.72 38.20 -26.43
N SER A 10 27.80 37.66 -27.02
CA SER A 10 27.92 36.21 -27.23
C SER A 10 28.02 35.44 -25.91
N SER A 11 28.74 35.96 -24.91
CA SER A 11 28.83 35.38 -23.58
C SER A 11 27.48 35.37 -22.86
N PHE A 12 26.72 36.46 -22.96
CA PHE A 12 25.38 36.57 -22.37
C PHE A 12 24.39 35.57 -23.00
N ILE A 13 24.42 35.43 -24.34
CA ILE A 13 23.58 34.46 -25.05
C ILE A 13 23.94 33.02 -24.66
N CYS A 14 25.23 32.72 -24.51
CA CYS A 14 25.70 31.39 -24.12
C CYS A 14 25.26 31.03 -22.68
N LEU A 15 25.37 31.98 -21.75
CA LEU A 15 24.89 31.80 -20.38
C LEU A 15 23.37 31.66 -20.30
N LEU A 16 22.62 32.41 -21.12
CA LEU A 16 21.16 32.28 -21.23
C LEU A 16 20.76 30.90 -21.77
N LEU A 17 21.47 30.39 -22.79
CA LEU A 17 21.25 29.04 -23.34
C LEU A 17 21.56 27.96 -22.31
N ILE A 18 22.66 28.07 -21.56
CA ILE A 18 23.00 27.14 -20.48
C ILE A 18 21.93 27.19 -19.38
N ALA A 19 21.47 28.39 -18.99
CA ALA A 19 20.39 28.53 -18.00
C ALA A 19 19.05 27.96 -18.50
N LEU A 20 18.74 28.10 -19.79
CA LEU A 20 17.55 27.52 -20.43
C LEU A 20 17.65 25.99 -20.56
N ILE A 21 18.84 25.45 -20.83
CA ILE A 21 19.06 23.98 -20.88
C ILE A 21 19.01 23.39 -19.47
N LEU A 22 19.60 24.05 -18.48
CA LEU A 22 19.58 23.60 -17.08
C LEU A 22 18.17 23.71 -16.46
N ASN A 23 17.44 24.79 -16.74
CA ASN A 23 16.04 24.92 -16.31
C ASN A 23 15.09 24.07 -17.17
N GLY A 24 15.42 23.85 -18.45
CA GLY A 24 14.74 22.95 -19.38
C GLY A 24 14.86 21.48 -18.99
N ALA A 25 16.00 21.07 -18.44
CA ALA A 25 16.17 19.74 -17.83
C ALA A 25 15.35 19.57 -16.54
N ALA A 26 15.00 20.68 -15.88
CA ALA A 26 14.07 20.72 -14.75
C ALA A 26 12.60 20.92 -15.17
N VAL A 27 12.30 21.08 -16.46
CA VAL A 27 10.93 21.10 -17.00
C VAL A 27 10.36 19.69 -16.85
N ARG A 28 9.62 19.52 -15.75
CA ARG A 28 8.51 18.58 -15.55
C ARG A 28 8.60 17.36 -16.47
N ARG A 29 9.41 16.39 -16.08
CA ARG A 29 9.03 15.01 -16.38
C ARG A 29 7.67 14.83 -15.72
N THR A 30 6.60 14.86 -16.49
CA THR A 30 5.38 14.10 -16.16
C THR A 30 5.85 12.66 -16.09
N VAL A 31 6.33 12.25 -14.92
CA VAL A 31 6.83 10.89 -14.74
C VAL A 31 5.60 9.99 -14.73
N GLN A 32 5.28 9.44 -15.90
CA GLN A 32 4.32 8.34 -15.97
C GLN A 32 4.88 7.20 -15.12
N ARG A 33 4.03 6.65 -14.26
CA ARG A 33 4.39 5.45 -13.49
C ARG A 33 4.81 4.36 -14.46
N THR A 34 6.03 3.86 -14.29
CA THR A 34 6.56 2.80 -15.15
C THR A 34 5.71 1.56 -14.96
N THR A 35 5.09 1.08 -16.02
CA THR A 35 4.38 -0.21 -16.05
C THR A 35 5.34 -1.38 -16.16
N ASN A 36 6.60 -1.24 -15.68
CA ASN A 36 7.66 -2.22 -15.88
C ASN A 36 7.15 -3.63 -15.54
N ASP A 37 7.10 -4.49 -16.57
CA ASP A 37 6.40 -5.78 -16.56
C ASP A 37 7.05 -6.84 -15.66
N THR A 38 8.25 -6.57 -15.14
CA THR A 38 8.98 -7.50 -14.28
C THR A 38 8.94 -7.04 -12.84
N LEU A 39 8.08 -7.67 -12.04
CA LEU A 39 8.17 -7.57 -10.58
C LEU A 39 9.49 -8.17 -10.10
N PRO A 40 10.28 -7.43 -9.29
CA PRO A 40 11.45 -8.01 -8.68
C PRO A 40 11.03 -9.17 -7.76
N ILE A 41 11.67 -10.33 -7.93
CA ILE A 41 11.38 -11.50 -7.10
C ILE A 41 11.98 -11.26 -5.71
N GLY A 42 11.15 -11.32 -4.68
CA GLY A 42 11.60 -11.30 -3.29
C GLY A 42 11.80 -9.91 -2.68
N SER A 43 11.45 -8.83 -3.37
CA SER A 43 11.44 -7.48 -2.80
C SER A 43 10.26 -6.66 -3.37
N PRO A 44 9.83 -5.61 -2.66
CA PRO A 44 8.93 -4.63 -3.24
C PRO A 44 9.49 -4.00 -4.52
N ASN A 45 8.62 -3.60 -5.45
CA ASN A 45 9.02 -2.85 -6.64
C ASN A 45 9.15 -1.35 -6.33
N TYR A 46 10.17 -1.00 -5.56
CA TYR A 46 10.48 0.39 -5.17
C TYR A 46 10.64 1.32 -6.36
N GLU A 47 11.22 0.83 -7.47
CA GLU A 47 11.35 1.62 -8.70
C GLU A 47 9.99 2.07 -9.24
N ALA A 48 9.02 1.15 -9.31
CA ALA A 48 7.67 1.46 -9.77
C ALA A 48 6.94 2.40 -8.80
N MET A 49 7.01 2.13 -7.49
CA MET A 49 6.36 2.96 -6.47
C MET A 49 6.90 4.40 -6.45
N PHE A 50 8.21 4.58 -6.59
CA PHE A 50 8.87 5.88 -6.45
C PHE A 50 9.04 6.62 -7.78
N SER A 51 8.58 6.03 -8.88
CA SER A 51 8.80 6.56 -10.23
C SER A 51 8.38 8.02 -10.34
N ASP A 52 7.22 8.41 -9.79
CA ASP A 52 6.72 9.79 -9.83
C ASP A 52 7.25 10.72 -8.73
N GLY A 53 8.26 10.28 -7.98
CA GLY A 53 8.87 11.06 -6.90
C GLY A 53 7.97 11.21 -5.68
N LYS A 54 6.91 10.40 -5.58
CA LYS A 54 5.98 10.38 -4.45
C LYS A 54 5.69 8.95 -4.02
N LEU A 55 5.73 8.70 -2.72
CA LEU A 55 5.28 7.46 -2.10
C LEU A 55 3.96 7.73 -1.40
N ARG A 56 2.86 7.18 -1.92
CA ARG A 56 1.51 7.40 -1.37
C ARG A 56 1.01 6.19 -0.60
N ILE A 57 0.69 6.40 0.66
CA ILE A 57 0.30 5.36 1.61
C ILE A 57 -1.07 5.71 2.17
N ALA A 58 -2.04 4.80 2.03
CA ALA A 58 -3.37 4.93 2.62
C ALA A 58 -3.54 3.91 3.74
N ILE A 59 -3.73 4.38 4.98
CA ILE A 59 -3.84 3.56 6.19
C ILE A 59 -5.26 3.67 6.73
N PHE A 60 -5.95 2.55 6.84
CA PHE A 60 -7.34 2.45 7.29
C PHE A 60 -7.41 1.76 8.64
N TRP A 61 -7.90 2.48 9.64
CA TRP A 61 -8.24 1.96 10.96
C TRP A 61 -9.73 1.61 10.99
N GLY A 62 -10.03 0.32 11.06
CA GLY A 62 -11.38 -0.22 10.98
C GLY A 62 -12.18 -0.14 12.27
N TYR A 63 -13.37 -0.74 12.23
CA TYR A 63 -14.31 -0.76 13.35
C TYR A 63 -13.71 -1.45 14.58
N ASP A 64 -14.07 -0.96 15.78
CA ASP A 64 -13.67 -1.49 17.08
C ASP A 64 -12.15 -1.49 17.34
N HIS A 65 -11.40 -0.72 16.56
CA HIS A 65 -9.99 -0.52 16.79
C HIS A 65 -9.78 0.41 17.99
N PRO A 66 -8.92 0.05 18.98
CA PRO A 66 -8.77 0.83 20.20
C PRO A 66 -8.35 2.28 19.91
N ARG A 67 -9.07 3.24 20.50
CA ARG A 67 -8.78 4.68 20.32
C ARG A 67 -7.32 5.00 20.64
N ASP A 68 -6.77 4.42 21.70
CA ASP A 68 -5.38 4.63 22.11
C ASP A 68 -4.38 4.12 21.07
N THR A 69 -4.72 3.06 20.35
CA THR A 69 -3.91 2.52 19.24
C THR A 69 -3.89 3.49 18.06
N ILE A 70 -5.04 4.05 17.70
CA ILE A 70 -5.14 5.07 16.65
C ILE A 70 -4.37 6.33 17.06
N ILE A 71 -4.64 6.85 18.27
CA ILE A 71 -4.00 8.07 18.80
C ILE A 71 -2.48 7.91 18.92
N GLY A 72 -2.00 6.77 19.41
CA GLY A 72 -0.57 6.50 19.55
C GLY A 72 0.19 6.51 18.22
N SER A 73 -0.51 6.26 17.10
CA SER A 73 0.07 6.23 15.77
C SER A 73 0.04 7.59 15.04
N LEU A 74 -0.93 8.47 15.37
CA LEU A 74 -1.15 9.77 14.71
C LEU A 74 0.12 10.65 14.65
N PRO A 75 0.89 10.85 15.74
CA PRO A 75 2.08 11.72 15.69
C PRO A 75 3.13 11.23 14.69
N ILE A 76 3.30 9.90 14.59
CA ILE A 76 4.33 9.31 13.72
C ILE A 76 3.95 9.51 12.25
N PHE A 77 2.71 9.19 11.88
CA PHE A 77 2.26 9.38 10.50
C PHE A 77 2.18 10.83 10.09
N THR A 78 1.76 11.73 10.99
CA THR A 78 1.80 13.17 10.76
C THR A 78 3.24 13.66 10.55
N THR A 79 4.20 13.10 11.30
CA THR A 79 5.63 13.44 11.17
C THR A 79 6.25 12.89 9.89
N LEU A 80 5.82 11.71 9.43
CA LEU A 80 6.26 11.11 8.17
C LEU A 80 5.72 11.85 6.94
N ASN A 81 4.49 12.36 7.02
CA ASN A 81 3.84 13.04 5.90
C ASN A 81 4.63 14.29 5.46
N GLY A 82 4.89 14.41 4.16
CA GLY A 82 5.68 15.48 3.56
C GLY A 82 7.20 15.33 3.71
N LYS A 83 7.70 14.32 4.42
CA LYS A 83 9.14 14.05 4.49
C LYS A 83 9.67 13.52 3.16
N LYS A 84 10.96 13.73 2.93
CA LYS A 84 11.68 13.22 1.78
C LYS A 84 12.54 12.03 2.19
N LEU A 85 12.41 10.94 1.48
CA LEU A 85 13.40 9.87 1.43
C LEU A 85 14.21 10.02 0.13
N PHE A 86 15.40 9.42 0.07
CA PHE A 86 16.23 9.45 -1.12
C PHE A 86 16.42 8.03 -1.63
N TYR A 87 15.90 7.76 -2.82
CA TYR A 87 16.05 6.48 -3.49
C TYR A 87 16.92 6.68 -4.74
N LYS A 88 18.06 5.99 -4.81
CA LYS A 88 19.07 6.16 -5.88
C LYS A 88 19.47 7.63 -6.12
N GLY A 89 19.54 8.42 -5.05
CA GLY A 89 19.88 9.85 -5.09
C GLY A 89 18.73 10.77 -5.52
N LEU A 90 17.56 10.25 -5.89
CA LEU A 90 16.38 11.03 -6.24
C LEU A 90 15.48 11.25 -5.01
N PRO A 91 14.98 12.47 -4.78
CA PRO A 91 14.08 12.73 -3.68
C PRO A 91 12.68 12.15 -3.97
N VAL A 92 12.13 11.43 -3.00
CA VAL A 92 10.77 10.89 -3.02
C VAL A 92 10.01 11.45 -1.82
N THR A 93 8.89 12.11 -2.06
CA THR A 93 8.06 12.72 -1.01
C THR A 93 7.05 11.70 -0.48
N ILE A 94 6.98 11.53 0.84
CA ILE A 94 6.01 10.64 1.48
C ILE A 94 4.68 11.38 1.63
N GLU A 95 3.60 10.77 1.17
CA GLU A 95 2.22 11.22 1.38
C GLU A 95 1.46 10.12 2.13
N VAL A 96 1.04 10.41 3.37
CA VAL A 96 0.31 9.46 4.21
C VAL A 96 -1.12 9.95 4.43
N GLY A 97 -2.10 9.19 3.94
CA GLY A 97 -3.50 9.35 4.29
C GLY A 97 -3.84 8.41 5.44
N MET A 98 -4.34 8.96 6.54
CA MET A 98 -4.94 8.18 7.63
C MET A 98 -6.46 8.29 7.57
N ILE A 99 -7.12 7.15 7.50
CA ILE A 99 -8.57 7.01 7.48
C ILE A 99 -8.97 6.19 8.70
N THR A 100 -10.03 6.59 9.37
CA THR A 100 -10.52 6.04 10.62
C THR A 100 -12.02 5.79 10.56
N GLN A 101 -12.58 5.16 11.58
CA GLN A 101 -14.02 4.92 11.66
C GLN A 101 -14.90 6.20 11.73
N ILE A 102 -14.31 7.37 12.04
CA ILE A 102 -15.05 8.65 12.14
C ILE A 102 -15.09 9.43 10.83
N ASP A 103 -14.29 9.05 9.84
CA ASP A 103 -14.32 9.68 8.52
C ASP A 103 -15.68 9.47 7.85
N LYS A 104 -16.07 10.38 6.95
CA LYS A 104 -17.31 10.24 6.19
C LYS A 104 -17.13 9.16 5.12
N ASN A 105 -17.93 8.10 5.19
CA ASN A 105 -17.91 6.97 4.24
C ASN A 105 -16.54 6.26 4.13
N PRO A 106 -15.96 5.76 5.24
CA PRO A 106 -14.60 5.22 5.27
C PRO A 106 -14.44 3.99 4.37
N LYS A 107 -15.48 3.15 4.27
CA LYS A 107 -15.53 2.04 3.31
C LYS A 107 -15.34 2.49 1.86
N ASN A 108 -15.99 3.58 1.46
CA ASN A 108 -15.86 4.11 0.11
C ASN A 108 -14.47 4.70 -0.13
N ILE A 109 -13.89 5.37 0.87
CA ILE A 109 -12.51 5.87 0.78
C ILE A 109 -11.53 4.72 0.61
N PHE A 110 -11.75 3.59 1.29
CA PHE A 110 -10.95 2.39 1.10
C PHE A 110 -11.03 1.85 -0.31
N LYS A 111 -12.25 1.69 -0.84
CA LYS A 111 -12.44 1.31 -2.24
C LYS A 111 -11.71 2.26 -3.18
N MET A 112 -11.91 3.57 -3.03
CA MET A 112 -11.24 4.56 -3.88
C MET A 112 -9.70 4.46 -3.80
N ALA A 113 -9.12 4.22 -2.63
CA ALA A 113 -7.67 4.04 -2.49
C ALA A 113 -7.16 2.76 -3.17
N LEU A 114 -7.96 1.68 -3.21
CA LEU A 114 -7.64 0.49 -3.99
C LEU A 114 -7.67 0.76 -5.50
N GLU A 115 -8.63 1.58 -5.97
CA GLU A 115 -8.81 1.92 -7.38
C GLU A 115 -7.87 3.02 -7.88
N ASP A 116 -7.35 3.86 -6.98
CA ASP A 116 -6.48 4.98 -7.32
C ASP A 116 -5.11 4.48 -7.84
N PRO A 117 -4.72 4.81 -9.09
CA PRO A 117 -3.45 4.38 -9.66
C PRO A 117 -2.21 5.07 -9.05
N THR A 118 -2.42 6.14 -8.28
CA THR A 118 -1.36 6.91 -7.64
C THR A 118 -1.03 6.42 -6.24
N VAL A 119 -1.92 5.66 -5.60
CA VAL A 119 -1.68 5.07 -4.27
C VAL A 119 -0.79 3.83 -4.42
N ASP A 120 0.30 3.77 -3.66
CA ASP A 120 1.29 2.68 -3.74
C ASP A 120 1.06 1.59 -2.72
N ILE A 121 0.61 1.98 -1.52
CA ILE A 121 0.37 1.07 -0.40
C ILE A 121 -1.02 1.35 0.16
N VAL A 122 -1.85 0.32 0.24
CA VAL A 122 -3.14 0.35 0.95
C VAL A 122 -3.08 -0.62 2.11
N ILE A 123 -3.28 -0.12 3.33
CA ILE A 123 -3.24 -0.91 4.55
C ILE A 123 -4.63 -0.85 5.19
N TYR A 124 -5.27 -2.00 5.34
CA TYR A 124 -6.41 -2.15 6.24
C TYR A 124 -5.94 -2.75 7.56
N SER A 125 -6.27 -2.09 8.67
CA SER A 125 -6.01 -2.57 10.02
C SER A 125 -7.27 -2.46 10.86
N GLY A 126 -7.87 -3.60 11.22
CA GLY A 126 -9.14 -3.60 11.94
C GLY A 126 -9.82 -4.96 12.00
N HIS A 127 -11.09 -4.95 12.41
CA HIS A 127 -11.85 -6.18 12.57
C HIS A 127 -12.41 -6.72 11.25
N ALA A 128 -12.08 -7.98 10.97
CA ALA A 128 -12.74 -8.79 9.96
C ALA A 128 -13.96 -9.51 10.56
N ARG A 129 -15.06 -9.60 9.80
CA ARG A 129 -16.29 -10.30 10.21
C ARG A 129 -16.16 -11.82 9.97
N TYR A 130 -15.15 -12.47 10.53
CA TYR A 130 -14.88 -13.92 10.38
C TYR A 130 -14.86 -14.40 8.92
N GLY A 131 -14.29 -13.60 8.02
CA GLY A 131 -14.29 -13.85 6.58
C GLY A 131 -15.43 -13.23 5.78
N GLY A 132 -16.43 -12.63 6.42
CA GLY A 132 -17.53 -11.94 5.73
C GLY A 132 -17.14 -10.60 5.11
N GLY A 133 -15.99 -10.05 5.50
CA GLY A 133 -15.47 -8.78 5.01
C GLY A 133 -14.83 -7.93 6.11
N MET A 134 -14.35 -6.75 5.73
CA MET A 134 -13.67 -5.80 6.61
C MET A 134 -14.65 -4.75 7.13
N ALA A 135 -14.68 -4.52 8.44
CA ALA A 135 -15.57 -3.54 9.05
C ALA A 135 -14.89 -2.16 9.16
N PHE A 136 -15.62 -1.09 8.80
CA PHE A 136 -15.09 0.27 8.79
C PHE A 136 -15.70 1.15 9.88
N SER A 137 -16.81 1.84 9.63
CA SER A 137 -17.41 2.74 10.64
C SER A 137 -18.16 2.00 11.74
N SER A 138 -18.73 0.84 11.42
CA SER A 138 -19.57 0.04 12.31
C SER A 138 -19.49 -1.44 11.98
N LEU A 139 -20.06 -2.28 12.84
CA LEU A 139 -20.23 -3.72 12.61
C LEU A 139 -21.00 -4.07 11.31
N ASN A 140 -21.80 -3.13 10.79
CA ASN A 140 -22.61 -3.34 9.59
C ASN A 140 -22.02 -2.65 8.34
N ASP A 141 -21.06 -1.73 8.51
CA ASP A 141 -20.37 -1.07 7.41
C ASP A 141 -19.21 -1.93 6.93
N ILE A 142 -19.56 -2.98 6.18
CA ILE A 142 -18.66 -4.03 5.75
C ILE A 142 -18.28 -3.81 4.28
N PHE A 143 -16.97 -3.84 4.01
CA PHE A 143 -16.44 -4.12 2.68
C PHE A 143 -16.40 -5.63 2.49
N LYS A 144 -17.36 -6.13 1.74
CA LYS A 144 -17.57 -7.55 1.48
C LYS A 144 -16.52 -8.08 0.51
N CYS A 145 -15.66 -8.94 1.03
CA CYS A 145 -14.53 -9.53 0.30
C CYS A 145 -14.34 -11.01 0.65
N GLY A 146 -15.41 -11.69 1.02
CA GLY A 146 -15.38 -13.11 1.38
C GLY A 146 -15.10 -14.03 0.20
N ASN A 147 -14.86 -15.29 0.49
CA ASN A 147 -14.53 -16.33 -0.49
C ASN A 147 -15.75 -17.18 -0.92
N GLY A 148 -16.96 -16.88 -0.42
CA GLY A 148 -18.20 -17.60 -0.71
C GLY A 148 -18.59 -18.64 0.35
N ASP A 149 -17.73 -18.90 1.34
CA ASP A 149 -17.99 -19.90 2.39
C ASP A 149 -19.11 -19.47 3.35
N PHE A 150 -19.69 -20.45 4.04
CA PHE A 150 -20.58 -20.20 5.15
C PHE A 150 -19.78 -19.95 6.42
N ILE A 151 -20.09 -18.85 7.11
CA ILE A 151 -19.39 -18.44 8.32
C ILE A 151 -20.39 -18.19 9.45
N GLU A 152 -19.95 -18.41 10.68
CA GLU A 152 -20.73 -18.14 11.89
C GLU A 152 -20.46 -16.70 12.37
N ASP A 153 -21.46 -15.82 12.27
CA ASP A 153 -21.41 -14.47 12.81
C ASP A 153 -21.61 -14.51 14.33
N ARG A 154 -20.49 -14.48 15.06
CA ARG A 154 -20.45 -14.55 16.52
C ARG A 154 -20.79 -13.23 17.23
N HIS A 155 -21.06 -12.16 16.49
CA HIS A 155 -21.45 -10.86 17.08
C HIS A 155 -22.96 -10.73 17.33
N LYS A 156 -23.78 -11.70 16.92
CA LYS A 156 -25.23 -11.74 17.19
C LYS A 156 -25.57 -12.96 18.04
N LYS A 157 -26.53 -12.84 18.97
CA LYS A 157 -27.07 -13.99 19.72
C LYS A 157 -28.57 -14.16 19.38
N PRO A 158 -29.04 -15.35 18.97
CA PRO A 158 -28.25 -16.55 18.66
C PRO A 158 -27.29 -16.29 17.48
N TYR A 159 -26.19 -17.06 17.42
CA TYR A 159 -25.23 -16.97 16.32
C TYR A 159 -25.92 -17.20 14.99
N LYS A 160 -25.54 -16.44 13.97
CA LYS A 160 -26.15 -16.52 12.64
C LYS A 160 -25.14 -17.08 11.64
N ILE A 161 -25.55 -18.05 10.87
CA ILE A 161 -24.78 -18.52 9.71
C ILE A 161 -25.06 -17.54 8.56
N ILE A 162 -24.02 -16.96 7.98
CA ILE A 162 -24.10 -16.07 6.83
C ILE A 162 -23.16 -16.56 5.73
N LYS A 163 -23.49 -16.25 4.47
CA LYS A 163 -22.59 -16.50 3.34
C LYS A 163 -21.60 -15.33 3.21
N ALA A 164 -20.31 -15.63 3.16
CA ALA A 164 -19.24 -14.65 3.03
C ALA A 164 -19.11 -14.17 1.57
N THR A 165 -19.87 -13.15 1.19
CA THR A 165 -19.91 -12.66 -0.20
C THR A 165 -18.81 -11.64 -0.52
N SER A 166 -18.59 -11.38 -1.80
CA SER A 166 -17.49 -10.57 -2.34
C SER A 166 -17.93 -9.34 -3.14
N GLU A 167 -19.19 -8.88 -3.03
CA GLU A 167 -19.73 -7.87 -3.97
C GLU A 167 -18.93 -6.55 -4.01
N ASP A 168 -18.42 -6.08 -2.87
CA ASP A 168 -17.59 -4.86 -2.85
C ASP A 168 -16.22 -5.10 -3.51
N LEU A 169 -15.60 -6.27 -3.28
CA LEU A 169 -14.33 -6.64 -3.92
C LEU A 169 -14.50 -6.86 -5.44
N ASP A 170 -15.57 -7.54 -5.86
CA ASP A 170 -15.86 -7.83 -7.27
C ASP A 170 -16.15 -6.56 -8.07
N SER A 171 -16.76 -5.55 -7.43
CA SER A 171 -16.99 -4.23 -8.03
C SER A 171 -15.80 -3.28 -7.94
N THR A 172 -14.70 -3.68 -7.29
CA THR A 172 -13.47 -2.87 -7.19
C THR A 172 -12.60 -3.09 -8.41
N ILE A 173 -12.23 -2.00 -9.09
CA ILE A 173 -11.37 -2.03 -10.27
C ILE A 173 -9.92 -1.76 -9.86
N PHE A 174 -9.06 -2.76 -9.98
CA PHE A 174 -7.66 -2.59 -9.64
C PHE A 174 -6.89 -2.01 -10.84
N PRO A 175 -6.14 -0.92 -10.66
CA PRO A 175 -5.39 -0.32 -11.75
C PRO A 175 -4.20 -1.20 -12.14
N ASN A 176 -3.72 -1.05 -13.37
CA ASN A 176 -2.54 -1.79 -13.87
C ASN A 176 -1.23 -1.07 -13.50
N ASN A 177 -1.03 -0.83 -12.20
CA ASN A 177 0.22 -0.34 -11.64
C ASN A 177 0.58 -1.15 -10.41
N TYR A 178 1.87 -1.20 -10.11
CA TYR A 178 2.33 -1.91 -8.94
C TYR A 178 1.75 -1.29 -7.68
N LYS A 179 1.26 -2.14 -6.77
CA LYS A 179 0.65 -1.75 -5.50
C LYS A 179 0.88 -2.84 -4.46
N ILE A 180 0.98 -2.44 -3.21
CA ILE A 180 0.95 -3.34 -2.05
C ILE A 180 -0.39 -3.16 -1.36
N VAL A 181 -1.07 -4.28 -1.08
CA VAL A 181 -2.28 -4.30 -0.25
C VAL A 181 -1.99 -5.13 0.99
N PHE A 182 -2.06 -4.53 2.17
CA PHE A 182 -1.88 -5.21 3.44
C PHE A 182 -3.20 -5.32 4.20
N LEU A 183 -3.66 -6.55 4.41
CA LEU A 183 -4.84 -6.88 5.21
C LEU A 183 -4.41 -7.31 6.62
N ASN A 184 -4.17 -6.33 7.50
CA ASN A 184 -3.82 -6.53 8.90
C ASN A 184 -5.08 -6.78 9.75
N CYS A 185 -5.71 -7.93 9.57
CA CYS A 185 -6.84 -8.37 10.38
C CYS A 185 -6.70 -9.86 10.72
N CYS A 186 -7.43 -10.31 11.75
CA CYS A 186 -7.33 -11.69 12.24
C CYS A 186 -7.54 -12.71 11.13
N ASP A 187 -6.56 -13.60 10.96
CA ASP A 187 -6.60 -14.71 10.01
C ASP A 187 -6.98 -14.29 8.58
N SER A 188 -6.45 -13.14 8.15
CA SER A 188 -6.73 -12.62 6.82
C SER A 188 -6.21 -13.52 5.70
N ASP A 189 -5.19 -14.33 5.98
CA ASP A 189 -4.71 -15.36 5.05
C ASP A 189 -5.80 -16.40 4.78
N GLY A 190 -6.32 -17.04 5.83
CA GLY A 190 -7.33 -18.09 5.70
C GLY A 190 -8.65 -17.61 5.11
N HIS A 191 -9.03 -16.36 5.38
CA HIS A 191 -10.35 -15.84 5.02
C HIS A 191 -10.40 -15.05 3.71
N PHE A 192 -9.32 -14.39 3.32
CA PHE A 192 -9.35 -13.40 2.25
C PHE A 192 -8.36 -13.66 1.13
N ARG A 193 -7.31 -14.47 1.34
CA ARG A 193 -6.27 -14.68 0.32
C ARG A 193 -6.86 -15.09 -1.03
N GLU A 194 -7.72 -16.10 -1.05
CA GLU A 194 -8.24 -16.65 -2.30
C GLU A 194 -9.12 -15.66 -3.08
N SER A 195 -10.05 -14.96 -2.41
CA SER A 195 -10.93 -13.99 -3.08
C SER A 195 -10.17 -12.80 -3.63
N TRP A 196 -9.18 -12.29 -2.88
CA TRP A 196 -8.34 -11.16 -3.30
C TRP A 196 -7.39 -11.54 -4.43
N LYS A 197 -6.72 -12.70 -4.36
CA LYS A 197 -5.85 -13.18 -5.44
C LYS A 197 -6.64 -13.42 -6.72
N ARG A 198 -7.84 -14.01 -6.63
CA ARG A 198 -8.75 -14.14 -7.77
C ARG A 198 -9.01 -12.77 -8.40
N ARG A 199 -9.39 -11.78 -7.59
CA ARG A 199 -9.75 -10.46 -8.10
C ARG A 199 -8.56 -9.73 -8.75
N PHE A 200 -7.37 -9.81 -8.15
CA PHE A 200 -6.15 -9.25 -8.74
C PHE A 200 -5.81 -9.90 -10.08
N PHE A 201 -5.97 -11.23 -10.18
CA PHE A 201 -5.76 -11.96 -11.41
C PHE A 201 -6.76 -11.56 -12.51
N GLU A 202 -8.05 -11.43 -12.17
CA GLU A 202 -9.09 -10.98 -13.11
C GLU A 202 -8.83 -9.57 -13.66
N CYS A 203 -8.29 -8.66 -12.83
CA CYS A 203 -7.93 -7.31 -13.25
C CYS A 203 -6.57 -7.23 -13.98
N GLY A 204 -5.76 -8.29 -13.94
CA GLY A 204 -4.40 -8.28 -14.47
C GLY A 204 -3.46 -7.32 -13.73
N SER A 205 -3.78 -6.97 -12.48
CA SER A 205 -3.07 -5.93 -11.73
C SER A 205 -1.83 -6.48 -11.01
N PRO A 206 -0.67 -5.83 -11.10
CA PRO A 206 0.57 -6.28 -10.46
C PRO A 206 0.58 -5.93 -8.97
N ILE A 207 -0.23 -6.63 -8.18
CA ILE A 207 -0.42 -6.35 -6.74
C ILE A 207 0.26 -7.43 -5.89
N GLU A 208 0.96 -6.99 -4.85
CA GLU A 208 1.43 -7.86 -3.77
C GLU A 208 0.47 -7.78 -2.59
N LEU A 209 -0.13 -8.94 -2.26
CA LEU A 209 -1.03 -9.10 -1.14
C LEU A 209 -0.23 -9.50 0.10
N LEU A 210 -0.36 -8.72 1.16
CA LEU A 210 0.14 -9.06 2.48
C LEU A 210 -1.04 -9.47 3.36
N THR A 211 -0.96 -10.67 3.94
CA THR A 211 -1.92 -11.21 4.90
C THR A 211 -1.22 -11.70 6.16
N VAL A 212 -2.01 -11.96 7.19
CA VAL A 212 -1.53 -12.42 8.50
C VAL A 212 -2.21 -13.74 8.84
N GLU A 213 -1.42 -14.76 9.18
CA GLU A 213 -1.94 -16.00 9.78
C GLU A 213 -2.16 -15.77 11.29
N TYR A 214 -3.23 -16.37 11.83
CA TYR A 214 -3.59 -16.41 13.26
C TYR A 214 -4.30 -15.16 13.84
N PRO A 215 -4.99 -15.30 15.00
CA PRO A 215 -5.63 -14.17 15.67
C PRO A 215 -4.63 -13.05 15.98
N VAL A 216 -4.95 -11.89 15.40
CA VAL A 216 -4.26 -10.62 15.54
C VAL A 216 -4.90 -9.87 16.71
N PHE A 217 -4.15 -9.61 17.78
CA PHE A 217 -4.64 -8.73 18.85
C PHE A 217 -4.50 -7.27 18.44
N ASN A 218 -5.64 -6.58 18.41
CA ASN A 218 -5.74 -5.17 17.99
C ASN A 218 -4.79 -4.22 18.75
N PHE A 219 -4.40 -4.54 19.99
CA PHE A 219 -3.47 -3.73 20.80
C PHE A 219 -2.07 -3.52 20.18
N TYR A 220 -1.65 -4.35 19.22
CA TYR A 220 -0.31 -4.25 18.60
C TYR A 220 -0.36 -3.93 17.11
N ASP A 221 -1.51 -3.52 16.58
CA ASP A 221 -1.69 -3.28 15.16
C ASP A 221 -0.92 -2.04 14.69
N HIS A 222 -0.94 -0.95 15.48
CA HIS A 222 -0.11 0.23 15.21
C HIS A 222 1.37 -0.11 15.06
N LYS A 223 1.94 -0.94 15.95
CA LYS A 223 3.35 -1.33 15.86
C LYS A 223 3.65 -2.07 14.57
N ARG A 224 2.79 -3.03 14.19
CA ARG A 224 2.95 -3.79 12.95
C ARG A 224 2.90 -2.91 11.70
N VAL A 225 1.94 -1.99 11.63
CA VAL A 225 1.83 -1.04 10.53
C VAL A 225 3.08 -0.14 10.48
N LEU A 226 3.51 0.38 11.63
CA LEU A 226 4.70 1.23 11.73
C LEU A 226 5.98 0.50 11.33
N ASN A 227 6.17 -0.74 11.79
CA ASN A 227 7.36 -1.52 11.52
C ASN A 227 7.40 -1.98 10.06
N LEU A 228 6.26 -2.35 9.46
CA LEU A 228 6.17 -2.56 8.02
C LEU A 228 6.64 -1.31 7.27
N LEU A 229 6.10 -0.14 7.61
CA LEU A 229 6.46 1.11 6.95
C LEU A 229 7.93 1.49 7.19
N GLN A 230 8.46 1.28 8.39
CA GLN A 230 9.87 1.50 8.66
C GLN A 230 10.76 0.63 7.76
N ASN A 231 10.45 -0.67 7.62
CA ASN A 231 11.18 -1.56 6.72
C ASN A 231 11.05 -1.14 5.25
N MET A 232 9.87 -0.66 4.84
CA MET A 232 9.68 -0.15 3.49
C MET A 232 10.49 1.11 3.22
N LEU A 233 10.58 2.01 4.20
CA LEU A 233 11.34 3.26 4.11
C LEU A 233 12.86 3.03 4.17
N THR A 234 13.32 1.87 4.65
CA THR A 234 14.73 1.44 4.57
C THR A 234 15.02 0.55 3.36
N PHE A 235 14.04 0.39 2.46
CA PHE A 235 14.16 -0.42 1.23
C PHE A 235 14.45 -1.90 1.47
N ALA A 236 13.92 -2.45 2.56
CA ALA A 236 14.13 -3.85 2.92
C ALA A 236 13.48 -4.83 1.92
N ASP A 237 14.08 -6.00 1.75
CA ASP A 237 13.48 -7.08 0.96
C ASP A 237 12.36 -7.81 1.73
N TRP A 238 11.58 -8.65 1.04
CA TRP A 238 10.47 -9.36 1.66
C TRP A 238 10.93 -10.33 2.74
N LYS A 239 12.13 -10.90 2.59
CA LYS A 239 12.73 -11.79 3.60
C LYS A 239 12.98 -11.05 4.92
N THR A 240 13.54 -9.85 4.84
CA THR A 240 13.84 -8.99 6.00
C THR A 240 12.57 -8.48 6.65
N ILE A 241 11.62 -7.96 5.84
CA ILE A 241 10.32 -7.50 6.31
C ILE A 241 9.60 -8.61 7.07
N LYS A 242 9.55 -9.82 6.50
CA LYS A 242 8.93 -10.98 7.15
C LYS A 242 9.65 -11.37 8.45
N SER A 243 10.99 -11.43 8.42
CA SER A 243 11.77 -11.76 9.61
C SER A 243 11.52 -10.79 10.76
N HIS A 244 11.44 -9.49 10.48
CA HIS A 244 11.12 -8.49 11.50
C HIS A 244 9.69 -8.67 12.01
N TYR A 245 8.70 -8.77 11.11
CA TYR A 245 7.31 -8.96 11.50
C TYR A 245 7.10 -10.20 12.39
N ASP A 246 7.66 -11.34 12.00
CA ASP A 246 7.50 -12.62 12.71
C ASP A 246 8.21 -12.60 14.09
N SER A 247 9.20 -11.71 14.29
CA SER A 247 9.97 -11.59 15.54
C SER A 247 9.34 -10.69 16.60
N GLU A 248 8.40 -9.82 16.24
CA GLU A 248 7.94 -8.73 17.10
C GLU A 248 6.91 -9.14 18.16
N ILE A 249 6.21 -10.27 17.96
CA ILE A 249 5.09 -10.66 18.83
C ILE A 249 5.47 -11.90 19.63
N TYR A 250 6.18 -11.63 20.73
CA TYR A 250 6.78 -12.54 21.71
C TYR A 250 5.93 -13.69 22.29
N LYS A 251 4.66 -13.88 21.89
CA LYS A 251 3.77 -14.86 22.52
C LYS A 251 2.97 -15.76 21.57
N ARG A 252 2.88 -15.47 20.27
CA ARG A 252 2.17 -16.32 19.29
C ARG A 252 2.83 -16.24 17.91
N ARG A 253 2.75 -17.34 17.15
CA ARG A 253 3.28 -17.47 15.78
C ARG A 253 2.48 -16.62 14.79
N ASN A 254 2.49 -15.30 14.91
CA ASN A 254 1.97 -14.44 13.85
C ASN A 254 2.93 -14.51 12.67
N ARG A 255 2.40 -14.76 11.48
CA ARG A 255 3.22 -14.90 10.27
C ARG A 255 2.74 -13.92 9.22
N LEU A 256 3.67 -13.14 8.67
CA LEU A 256 3.40 -12.38 7.47
C LEU A 256 3.49 -13.30 6.25
N ILE A 257 2.43 -13.31 5.46
CA ILE A 257 2.37 -13.97 4.16
C ILE A 257 2.41 -12.90 3.08
N VAL A 258 3.26 -13.12 2.07
CA VAL A 258 3.42 -12.24 0.92
C VAL A 258 3.07 -13.04 -0.32
N ASP A 259 1.97 -12.70 -0.96
CA ASP A 259 1.50 -13.31 -2.19
C ASP A 259 1.65 -12.33 -3.35
N SER A 260 2.59 -12.60 -4.25
CA SER A 260 2.65 -11.89 -5.53
C SER A 260 1.54 -12.44 -6.43
N ALA A 261 0.47 -11.66 -6.63
CA ALA A 261 -0.69 -12.10 -7.42
C ALA A 261 -0.50 -11.99 -8.94
N TYR A 262 0.68 -11.56 -9.39
CA TYR A 262 0.99 -11.35 -10.79
C TYR A 262 1.78 -12.53 -11.37
N LYS A 263 1.41 -12.97 -12.57
CA LYS A 263 2.24 -13.88 -13.36
C LYS A 263 3.50 -13.14 -13.75
N SER A 264 4.64 -13.44 -13.12
CA SER A 264 5.93 -13.11 -13.73
C SER A 264 5.93 -13.73 -15.13
N SER A 265 6.08 -12.93 -16.18
CA SER A 265 6.42 -13.41 -17.52
C SER A 265 7.88 -13.92 -17.53
N GLY A 266 8.16 -14.92 -16.71
CA GLY A 266 9.48 -15.48 -16.49
C GLY A 266 9.57 -16.88 -17.09
N LYS A 267 10.20 -17.00 -18.26
CA LYS A 267 10.81 -18.25 -18.71
C LYS A 267 11.57 -18.86 -17.54
N ARG A 268 11.23 -20.10 -17.16
CA ARG A 268 12.07 -20.94 -16.30
C ARG A 268 13.45 -21.02 -16.96
N VAL A 269 14.42 -20.25 -16.47
CA VAL A 269 15.83 -20.59 -16.68
C VAL A 269 16.07 -21.79 -15.78
N LYS A 270 15.97 -22.99 -16.38
CA LYS A 270 16.50 -24.21 -15.76
C LYS A 270 17.98 -23.95 -15.50
N LYS A 271 18.39 -23.98 -14.25
CA LYS A 271 19.76 -24.38 -13.90
C LYS A 271 19.80 -25.90 -13.89
#